data_AF-A0A957Z6T2-F1
#
_entry.id   AF-A0A957Z6T2-F1
#
_cell.length_a   1.000
_cell.length_b   1.000
_cell.length_c   1.000
_cell.angle_alpha   90.00
_cell.angle_beta   90.00
_cell.angle_gamma   90.00
#
_symmetry.space_group_name_H-M   'P 1'
#
loop_
_entity.id
_entity.type
_entity.pdbx_description
1 polymer ?
#
loop_
_entity_poly.entity_id
_entity_poly.type
_entity_poly.pdbx_seq_one_letter_code
_entity_poly.pdbx_strand_id
1 'polypeptide(L)'
;MLSQSVQQLLNEQIAKELYASNLYLAMSGHFAETNLMGMANWMRIQSEEERGHALRFFDFVIDRDGKVEVGAVDQPPAEFGAPVEIFAEALAHERKVT
;
A
#
# COMPACT_ATOMS: atom_id res chain seq x y z
N MET A 1 -19.90 16.78 7.74
CA MET A 1 -20.22 15.55 6.99
C MET A 1 -19.61 15.58 5.61
N LEU A 2 -18.96 14.48 5.23
CA LEU A 2 -18.49 14.23 3.87
C LEU A 2 -19.68 13.97 2.94
N SER A 3 -19.55 14.26 1.64
CA SER A 3 -20.50 13.73 0.67
C SER A 3 -20.34 12.21 0.57
N GLN A 4 -21.41 11.51 0.18
CA GLN A 4 -21.34 10.05 -0.01
C GLN A 4 -20.27 9.65 -1.03
N SER A 5 -20.15 10.41 -2.13
CA SER A 5 -19.13 10.16 -3.15
C SER A 5 -17.70 10.30 -2.62
N VAL A 6 -17.42 11.31 -1.81
CA VAL A 6 -16.08 11.53 -1.25
C VAL A 6 -15.78 10.47 -0.19
N GLN A 7 -16.73 10.12 0.68
CA GLN A 7 -16.53 9.06 1.66
C GLN A 7 -16.24 7.71 1.00
N GLN A 8 -16.96 7.37 -0.08
CA GLN A 8 -16.72 6.15 -0.82
C GLN A 8 -15.29 6.14 -1.40
N LEU A 9 -14.86 7.22 -2.06
CA LEU A 9 -13.51 7.32 -2.61
C LEU A 9 -12.42 7.24 -1.53
N LEU A 10 -12.67 7.78 -0.34
CA LEU A 10 -11.73 7.67 0.79
C LEU A 10 -11.63 6.23 1.30
N ASN A 11 -12.76 5.51 1.42
CA ASN A 11 -12.75 4.09 1.78
C ASN A 11 -12.03 3.23 0.73
N GLU A 12 -12.25 3.52 -0.56
CA GLU A 12 -11.52 2.88 -1.66
C GLU A 12 -10.02 3.18 -1.60
N GLN A 13 -9.64 4.42 -1.25
CA GLN A 13 -8.23 4.79 -1.10
C GLN A 13 -7.58 4.05 0.06
N ILE A 14 -8.25 3.91 1.21
CA ILE A 14 -7.75 3.13 2.35
C ILE A 14 -7.39 1.69 1.90
N ALA A 15 -8.25 1.05 1.12
CA ALA A 15 -7.97 -0.30 0.61
C ALA A 15 -6.77 -0.34 -0.36
N LYS A 16 -6.62 0.69 -1.22
CA LYS A 16 -5.47 0.81 -2.14
C LYS A 16 -4.14 0.97 -1.38
N GLU A 17 -4.10 1.83 -0.36
CA GLU A 17 -2.89 2.02 0.44
C GLU A 17 -2.53 0.77 1.25
N LEU A 18 -3.53 0.03 1.75
CA LEU A 18 -3.29 -1.26 2.40
C LEU A 18 -2.78 -2.33 1.42
N TYR A 19 -3.27 -2.32 0.17
CA TYR A 19 -2.71 -3.17 -0.87
C TYR A 19 -1.25 -2.80 -1.18
N ALA A 20 -0.93 -1.51 -1.31
CA ALA A 20 0.43 -1.03 -1.53
C ALA A 20 1.37 -1.48 -0.39
N SER A 21 0.91 -1.34 0.86
CA SER A 21 1.63 -1.84 2.04
C SER A 21 1.93 -3.34 1.95
N ASN A 22 0.94 -4.17 1.57
CA ASN A 22 1.12 -5.61 1.39
C ASN A 22 2.05 -5.95 0.22
N LEU A 23 1.97 -5.20 -0.89
CA LEU A 23 2.82 -5.37 -2.06
C LEU A 23 4.29 -5.15 -1.70
N TYR A 24 4.61 -4.05 -1.03
CA TYR A 24 5.98 -3.76 -0.59
C TYR A 24 6.46 -4.73 0.47
N LEU A 25 5.56 -5.26 1.31
CA LEU A 25 5.92 -6.35 2.23
C LEU A 25 6.28 -7.64 1.49
N ALA A 26 5.54 -8.00 0.44
CA ALA A 26 5.85 -9.17 -0.38
C ALA A 26 7.19 -9.01 -1.11
N MET A 27 7.45 -7.83 -1.69
CA MET A 27 8.75 -7.49 -2.30
C MET A 27 9.90 -7.56 -1.27
N SER A 28 9.66 -7.11 -0.03
CA SER A 28 10.62 -7.22 1.07
C SER A 28 10.99 -8.67 1.36
N GLY A 29 9.98 -9.55 1.45
CA GLY A 29 10.18 -10.99 1.62
C GLY A 29 11.02 -11.60 0.49
N HIS A 30 10.67 -11.29 -0.76
CA HIS A 30 11.41 -11.79 -1.93
C HIS A 30 12.89 -11.37 -1.94
N PHE A 31 13.18 -10.10 -1.60
CA PHE A 31 14.57 -9.64 -1.47
C PHE A 31 15.31 -10.32 -0.33
N ALA A 32 14.63 -10.63 0.78
CA ALA A 32 15.24 -11.36 1.89
C ALA A 32 15.60 -12.81 1.48
N GLU A 33 14.70 -13.49 0.76
CA GLU A 33 14.93 -14.85 0.23
C GLU A 33 16.12 -14.92 -0.74
N THR A 34 16.38 -13.84 -1.46
CA THR A 34 17.52 -13.71 -2.39
C THR A 34 18.77 -13.10 -1.77
N ASN A 35 18.83 -12.96 -0.43
CA ASN A 35 19.94 -12.36 0.34
C ASN A 35 20.24 -10.89 0.02
N LEU A 36 19.29 -10.14 -0.54
CA LEU A 36 19.39 -8.71 -0.85
C LEU A 36 18.84 -7.85 0.30
N MET A 37 19.39 -8.02 1.50
CA MET A 37 18.82 -7.48 2.75
C MET A 37 18.66 -5.96 2.80
N GLY A 38 19.50 -5.20 2.09
CA GLY A 38 19.34 -3.73 2.00
C GLY A 38 18.06 -3.33 1.25
N MET A 39 17.76 -4.00 0.15
CA MET A 39 16.53 -3.79 -0.62
C MET A 39 15.32 -4.31 0.15
N ALA A 40 15.46 -5.44 0.84
CA ALA A 40 14.42 -5.98 1.71
C ALA A 40 14.04 -4.97 2.81
N ASN A 41 15.01 -4.37 3.48
CA ASN A 41 14.78 -3.36 4.51
C ASN A 41 14.14 -2.10 3.92
N TRP A 42 14.58 -1.63 2.76
CA TRP A 42 13.97 -0.48 2.10
C TRP A 42 12.48 -0.72 1.79
N MET A 43 12.16 -1.86 1.18
CA MET A 43 10.77 -2.23 0.90
C MET A 43 9.92 -2.38 2.18
N ARG A 44 10.52 -2.87 3.28
CA ARG A 44 9.85 -2.95 4.58
C ARG A 44 9.49 -1.57 5.12
N ILE A 45 10.37 -0.58 4.95
CA ILE A 45 10.10 0.81 5.34
C ILE A 45 8.97 1.38 4.48
N GLN A 46 9.00 1.20 3.15
CA GLN A 46 7.91 1.65 2.28
C GLN A 46 6.56 1.01 2.63
N SER A 47 6.56 -0.28 2.99
CA SER A 47 5.35 -0.97 3.46
C SER A 47 4.73 -0.29 4.69
N GLU A 48 5.54 0.16 5.65
CA GLU A 48 5.05 0.91 6.80
C GLU A 48 4.63 2.34 6.44
N GLU A 49 5.27 2.99 5.47
CA GLU A 49 4.83 4.31 4.96
C GLU A 49 3.42 4.23 4.36
N GLU A 50 3.15 3.25 3.48
CA GLU A 50 1.82 3.07 2.87
C GLU A 50 0.76 2.70 3.89
N ARG A 51 1.11 1.88 4.89
CA ARG A 51 0.22 1.63 6.03
C ARG A 51 -0.09 2.93 6.78
N GLY A 52 0.91 3.80 6.94
CA GLY A 52 0.73 5.13 7.49
C GLY A 52 -0.21 5.99 6.65
N HIS A 53 -0.12 5.94 5.32
CA HIS A 53 -1.04 6.64 4.41
C HIS A 53 -2.48 6.15 4.59
N ALA A 54 -2.70 4.83 4.62
CA ALA A 54 -4.02 4.24 4.87
C ALA A 54 -4.63 4.74 6.17
N LEU A 55 -3.85 4.76 7.25
CA LEU A 55 -4.30 5.21 8.57
C LEU A 55 -4.64 6.70 8.60
N ARG A 56 -3.91 7.55 7.87
CA ARG A 56 -4.25 8.97 7.75
C ARG A 56 -5.61 9.19 7.10
N PHE A 57 -5.93 8.44 6.04
CA PHE A 57 -7.25 8.50 5.42
C PHE A 57 -8.34 7.95 6.34
N PHE A 58 -8.06 6.83 7.03
CA PHE A 58 -8.95 6.23 8.02
C PHE A 58 -9.33 7.24 9.11
N ASP A 59 -8.33 7.86 9.74
CA ASP A 59 -8.54 8.83 10.82
C ASP A 59 -9.28 10.07 10.30
N PHE A 60 -8.93 10.55 9.10
CA PHE A 60 -9.62 11.68 8.49
C PHE A 60 -11.13 11.42 8.25
N VAL A 61 -11.51 10.20 7.85
CA VAL A 61 -12.93 9.85 7.68
C VAL A 61 -13.65 9.92 9.03
N ILE A 62 -13.03 9.43 10.10
CA ILE A 62 -13.58 9.48 11.47
C ILE A 62 -13.73 10.92 11.95
N ASP A 63 -12.71 11.75 11.78
CA ASP A 63 -12.69 13.16 12.19
C ASP A 63 -13.80 14.00 11.52
N ARG A 64 -14.36 13.51 10.42
CA ARG A 64 -15.43 14.17 9.66
C ARG A 64 -16.82 13.55 9.88
N ASP A 65 -16.95 12.74 10.93
CA ASP A 65 -18.12 11.94 11.31
C ASP A 65 -18.57 10.99 10.17
N GLY A 66 -17.61 10.53 9.37
CA GLY A 66 -17.83 9.59 8.28
C GLY A 66 -17.84 8.14 8.75
N LYS A 67 -18.39 7.25 7.92
CA LYS A 67 -18.33 5.81 8.15
C LYS A 67 -17.15 5.21 7.40
N VAL A 68 -16.21 4.63 8.16
CA VAL A 68 -15.11 3.85 7.59
C VAL A 68 -15.59 2.47 7.19
N GLU A 69 -15.20 2.04 5.99
CA GLU A 69 -15.38 0.70 5.49
C GLU A 69 -14.04 0.20 4.95
N VAL A 70 -13.37 -0.67 5.71
CA VAL A 70 -12.11 -1.27 5.28
C VAL A 70 -12.44 -2.39 4.29
N GLY A 71 -12.14 -2.14 3.01
CA GLY A 71 -12.43 -3.06 1.92
C GLY A 71 -11.56 -4.33 1.93
N ALA A 72 -11.88 -5.25 1.03
CA ALA A 72 -11.02 -6.40 0.76
C ALA A 72 -9.68 -5.92 0.18
N VAL A 73 -8.59 -6.58 0.58
CA VAL A 73 -7.25 -6.33 0.07
C VAL A 73 -6.80 -7.58 -0.64
N ASP A 74 -6.58 -7.46 -1.95
CA ASP A 74 -6.13 -8.58 -2.77
C ASP A 74 -4.73 -9.04 -2.37
N GLN A 75 -4.45 -10.33 -2.56
CA GLN A 75 -3.13 -10.88 -2.31
C GLN A 75 -2.13 -10.35 -3.36
N PRO A 76 -0.97 -9.81 -2.96
CA PRO A 76 0.07 -9.40 -3.91
C PRO A 76 0.71 -10.62 -4.60
N PRO A 77 1.45 -10.41 -5.71
CA PRO A 77 2.23 -11.47 -6.34
C PRO A 77 3.18 -12.16 -5.34
N ALA A 78 3.40 -13.46 -5.53
CA ALA A 78 4.32 -14.26 -4.72
C ALA A 78 5.70 -14.43 -5.38
N GLU A 79 5.78 -14.22 -6.69
CA GLU A 79 7.02 -14.32 -7.47
C GLU A 79 7.33 -12.94 -8.06
N PHE A 80 8.61 -12.59 -8.02
CA PHE A 80 9.11 -11.33 -8.53
C PHE A 80 10.35 -11.56 -9.39
N GLY A 81 10.57 -10.65 -10.34
CA GLY A 81 11.66 -10.72 -11.30
C GLY A 81 13.00 -10.19 -10.75
N ALA A 82 13.84 -9.72 -11.66
CA ALA A 82 15.11 -9.11 -11.29
C ALA A 82 14.87 -7.83 -10.46
N PRO A 83 15.81 -7.41 -9.58
CA PRO A 83 15.63 -6.22 -8.74
C PRO A 83 15.20 -4.96 -9.50
N VAL A 84 15.74 -4.73 -10.70
CA VAL A 84 15.37 -3.57 -11.54
C VAL A 84 13.91 -3.61 -11.98
N GLU A 85 13.35 -4.80 -12.21
CA GLU A 85 11.95 -5.00 -12.60
C GLU A 85 11.05 -4.72 -11.39
N ILE A 86 11.43 -5.19 -10.20
CA ILE A 86 10.71 -4.93 -8.95
C ILE A 86 10.62 -3.44 -8.65
N PHE A 87 11.73 -2.70 -8.77
CA PHE A 87 11.70 -1.24 -8.59
C PHE A 87 10.92 -0.51 -9.70
N ALA A 88 10.93 -1.02 -10.93
CA ALA A 88 10.09 -0.47 -12.00
C ALA A 88 8.60 -0.70 -11.74
N GLU A 89 8.23 -1.85 -11.19
CA GLU A 89 6.87 -2.16 -10.74
C GLU A 89 6.44 -1.27 -9.58
N ALA A 90 7.30 -1.08 -8.56
CA ALA A 90 7.04 -0.16 -7.46
C ALA A 90 6.81 1.27 -7.98
N LEU A 91 7.67 1.77 -8.87
CA LEU A 91 7.47 3.09 -9.49
C LEU A 91 6.17 3.18 -10.30
N ALA A 92 5.82 2.13 -11.05
CA ALA A 92 4.58 2.09 -11.81
C ALA A 92 3.35 2.02 -10.90
N HIS A 93 3.47 1.43 -9.71
CA HIS A 93 2.44 1.42 -8.67
C HIS A 93 2.23 2.81 -8.11
N GLU A 94 3.31 3.48 -7.68
CA GLU A 94 3.27 4.86 -7.15
C GLU A 94 2.60 5.85 -8.11
N ARG A 95 2.91 5.75 -9.42
CA ARG A 95 2.30 6.59 -10.48
C ARG A 95 0.81 6.36 -10.70
N LYS A 96 0.24 5.27 -10.16
CA LYS A 96 -1.20 4.98 -10.23
C LYS A 96 -1.92 5.41 -8.95
N VAL A 97 -1.22 5.39 -7.82
CA VAL A 97 -1.75 5.81 -6.52
C VAL A 97 -1.71 7.34 -6.37
N THR A 98 -0.65 7.98 -6.90
CA THR A 98 -0.50 9.45 -7.01
C THR A 98 -1.15 9.99 -8.28
#